data_AF-A0A1I4XH28-F1
#
_entry.id   AF-A0A1I4XH28-F1
#
_cell.length_a   1.000
_cell.length_b   1.000
_cell.length_c   1.000
_cell.angle_alpha   90.00
_cell.angle_beta   90.00
_cell.angle_gamma   90.00
#
_symmetry.space_group_name_H-M   'P 1'
#
loop_
_entity.id
_entity.type
_entity.pdbx_description
1 polymer ?
#
loop_
_entity_poly.entity_id
_entity_poly.type
_entity_poly.pdbx_seq_one_letter_code
_entity_poly.pdbx_strand_id
1 'polypeptide(L)'
;MKKDNSKWKDFLLKSSLPLEYEVKQKLKDLGFWTEYDFSYLRNNENNVLTEFSYDIDATKEIGNHSFELMIECKFRDDSTNWLFLPEKYNDSDRGIGMNSFLNTNDFFYKYDYPDFFKVLGFKETAKLCSKGIEINSTGQNPKTITQAVSQLSFALIEKAISAFKKQIEHSELDGHFIYHHIPIIVTTANLYRLKNDISISDIRSSTDIIQVAEKEKMVLMEPPLSVARREYALQKLAEFEKKFSRDKLNRMMNSQLKKNSRDYEFHRNHLANYPEGVLVIHHSSDHNNFEPLLETLEEINRPKKETIERLDKEFKTKIPALNAFR
;
A
#
# COMPACT_ATOMS: atom_id res chain seq x y z
N MET A 1 2.81 -14.66 48.74
CA MET A 1 3.28 -14.50 47.35
C MET A 1 2.07 -14.16 46.48
N LYS A 2 1.95 -12.92 45.99
CA LYS A 2 0.91 -12.58 45.01
C LYS A 2 1.30 -13.27 43.70
N LYS A 3 0.46 -14.21 43.23
CA LYS A 3 0.60 -14.78 41.87
C LYS A 3 0.48 -13.62 40.90
N ASP A 4 1.54 -13.40 40.14
CA ASP A 4 1.64 -12.30 39.20
C ASP A 4 0.58 -12.48 38.10
N ASN A 5 -0.43 -11.62 38.13
CA ASN A 5 -1.65 -11.71 37.33
C ASN A 5 -1.44 -11.04 35.94
N SER A 6 -0.22 -11.12 35.40
CA SER A 6 0.28 -10.34 34.26
C SER A 6 0.20 -11.06 32.91
N LYS A 7 0.10 -12.40 32.88
CA LYS A 7 0.13 -13.18 31.62
C LYS A 7 -0.99 -12.83 30.64
N TRP A 8 -2.17 -12.46 31.12
CA TRP A 8 -3.28 -12.10 30.22
C TRP A 8 -3.00 -10.79 29.46
N LYS A 9 -2.22 -9.86 30.05
CA LYS A 9 -1.81 -8.62 29.38
C LYS A 9 -0.90 -8.93 28.20
N ASP A 10 0.07 -9.83 28.40
CA ASP A 10 0.96 -10.26 27.34
C ASP A 10 0.20 -10.96 26.21
N PHE A 11 -0.79 -11.79 26.53
CA PHE A 11 -1.64 -12.42 25.51
C PHE A 11 -2.49 -11.39 24.75
N LEU A 12 -3.08 -10.42 25.46
CA LEU A 12 -3.87 -9.36 24.85
C LEU A 12 -3.02 -8.43 23.96
N LEU A 13 -1.81 -8.10 24.37
CA LEU A 13 -0.90 -7.31 23.54
C LEU A 13 -0.47 -8.11 22.29
N LYS A 14 -0.09 -9.37 22.47
CA LYS A 14 0.35 -10.25 21.37
C LYS A 14 -0.75 -10.60 20.38
N SER A 15 -2.02 -10.45 20.74
CA SER A 15 -3.13 -10.64 19.78
C SER A 15 -3.27 -9.49 18.78
N SER A 16 -2.52 -8.39 18.91
CA SER A 16 -2.63 -7.17 18.10
C SER A 16 -3.96 -6.39 18.22
N LEU A 17 -5.02 -6.99 18.79
CA LEU A 17 -6.30 -6.32 19.08
C LEU A 17 -6.18 -4.90 19.70
N PRO A 18 -5.31 -4.63 20.70
CA PRO A 18 -5.16 -3.26 21.21
C PRO A 18 -4.60 -2.28 20.17
N LEU A 19 -3.63 -2.72 19.36
CA LEU A 19 -3.05 -1.93 18.28
C LEU A 19 -4.10 -1.66 17.20
N GLU A 20 -4.91 -2.66 16.83
CA GLU A 20 -6.00 -2.50 15.87
C GLU A 20 -7.02 -1.46 16.35
N TYR A 21 -7.38 -1.53 17.64
CA TYR A 21 -8.29 -0.56 18.24
C TYR A 21 -7.73 0.87 18.16
N GLU A 22 -6.48 1.09 18.58
CA GLU A 22 -5.85 2.42 18.57
C GLU A 22 -5.73 2.99 17.15
N VAL A 23 -5.25 2.16 16.20
CA VAL A 23 -5.13 2.57 14.79
C VAL A 23 -6.49 2.94 14.21
N LYS A 24 -7.53 2.14 14.47
CA LYS A 24 -8.87 2.44 13.99
C LYS A 24 -9.44 3.74 14.57
N GLN A 25 -9.29 3.99 15.88
CA GLN A 25 -9.76 5.25 16.47
C GLN A 25 -9.04 6.44 15.83
N LYS A 26 -7.72 6.35 15.65
CA LYS A 26 -6.97 7.42 15.01
C LYS A 26 -7.45 7.68 13.58
N LEU A 27 -7.69 6.65 12.78
CA LEU A 27 -8.21 6.82 11.41
C LEU A 27 -9.57 7.50 11.39
N LYS A 28 -10.46 7.19 12.34
CA LYS A 28 -11.74 7.89 12.50
C LYS A 28 -11.54 9.37 12.82
N ASP A 29 -10.62 9.70 13.73
CA ASP A 29 -10.29 11.10 14.05
C ASP A 29 -9.75 11.87 12.84
N LEU A 30 -9.10 11.16 11.91
CA LEU A 30 -8.58 11.68 10.64
C LEU A 30 -9.65 11.75 9.51
N GLY A 31 -10.89 11.39 9.83
CA GLY A 31 -12.04 11.46 8.92
C GLY A 31 -12.21 10.26 8.01
N PHE A 32 -11.58 9.12 8.30
CA PHE A 32 -11.84 7.88 7.57
C PHE A 32 -13.10 7.20 8.11
N TRP A 33 -13.89 6.64 7.21
CA TRP A 33 -14.85 5.60 7.56
C TRP A 33 -14.10 4.27 7.70
N THR A 34 -14.35 3.53 8.79
CA THR A 34 -13.52 2.37 9.15
C THR A 34 -14.34 1.15 9.56
N GLU A 35 -13.95 -0.03 9.07
CA GLU A 35 -14.44 -1.34 9.48
C GLU A 35 -13.31 -2.20 10.04
N TYR A 36 -13.66 -3.20 10.85
CA TYR A 36 -12.71 -4.27 11.21
C TYR A 36 -12.90 -5.39 10.22
N ASP A 37 -11.82 -6.12 9.94
CA ASP A 37 -11.80 -7.36 9.17
C ASP A 37 -12.40 -7.24 7.77
N PHE A 38 -11.54 -7.21 6.75
CA PHE A 38 -11.96 -7.49 5.38
C PHE A 38 -11.58 -8.93 5.02
N SER A 39 -12.57 -9.81 4.89
CA SER A 39 -12.35 -11.22 4.53
C SER A 39 -12.39 -11.47 3.02
N TYR A 40 -11.60 -12.44 2.57
CA TYR A 40 -11.58 -12.95 1.20
C TYR A 40 -11.24 -14.44 1.18
N LEU A 41 -11.70 -15.14 0.13
CA LEU A 41 -11.48 -16.57 -0.05
C LEU A 41 -10.36 -16.83 -1.05
N ARG A 42 -9.44 -17.72 -0.69
CA ARG A 42 -8.45 -18.30 -1.61
C ARG A 42 -8.04 -19.70 -1.16
N ASN A 43 -7.41 -20.45 -2.05
CA ASN A 43 -6.80 -21.72 -1.70
C ASN A 43 -5.55 -21.47 -0.81
N ASN A 44 -5.42 -22.26 0.25
CA ASN A 44 -4.20 -22.33 1.05
C ASN A 44 -3.16 -23.26 0.38
N GLU A 45 -2.03 -23.48 1.06
CA GLU A 45 -0.92 -24.30 0.52
C GLU A 45 -1.28 -25.77 0.28
N ASN A 46 -2.38 -26.25 0.87
CA ASN A 46 -2.93 -27.59 0.67
C ASN A 46 -4.07 -27.61 -0.36
N ASN A 47 -4.24 -26.55 -1.16
CA ASN A 47 -5.34 -26.36 -2.12
C ASN A 47 -6.75 -26.40 -1.49
N VAL A 48 -6.87 -26.06 -0.20
CA VAL A 48 -8.16 -25.98 0.48
C VAL A 48 -8.63 -24.52 0.47
N LEU A 49 -9.84 -24.29 -0.03
CA LEU A 49 -10.49 -22.99 0.00
C LEU A 49 -10.64 -22.54 1.47
N THR A 50 -9.97 -21.44 1.81
CA THR A 50 -9.87 -20.93 3.19
C THR A 50 -10.16 -19.43 3.18
N GLU A 51 -10.78 -18.95 4.25
CA GLU A 51 -10.96 -17.52 4.49
C GLU A 51 -9.68 -16.92 5.10
N PHE A 52 -9.27 -15.79 4.53
CA PHE A 52 -8.21 -14.93 5.03
C PHE A 52 -8.80 -13.54 5.21
N SER A 53 -8.22 -12.73 6.08
CA SER A 53 -8.65 -11.34 6.27
C SER A 53 -7.45 -10.39 6.34
N TYR A 54 -7.68 -9.09 6.46
CA TYR A 54 -6.74 -8.14 7.07
C TYR A 54 -7.51 -7.28 8.08
N ASP A 55 -6.80 -6.70 9.04
CA ASP A 55 -7.40 -6.27 10.30
C ASP A 55 -8.31 -5.02 10.21
N ILE A 56 -7.93 -4.01 9.42
CA ILE A 56 -8.70 -2.75 9.30
C ILE A 56 -8.86 -2.35 7.84
N ASP A 57 -10.11 -2.09 7.45
CA ASP A 57 -10.46 -1.45 6.18
C ASP A 57 -10.90 -0.02 6.45
N ALA A 58 -10.24 0.95 5.82
CA ALA A 58 -10.56 2.36 6.03
C ALA A 58 -10.66 3.11 4.71
N THR A 59 -11.74 3.88 4.52
CA THR A 59 -12.00 4.64 3.30
C THR A 59 -12.11 6.13 3.62
N LYS A 60 -11.46 6.96 2.82
CA LYS A 60 -11.67 8.42 2.80
C LYS A 60 -11.85 8.88 1.37
N GLU A 61 -12.96 9.56 1.12
CA GLU A 61 -13.26 10.15 -0.19
C GLU A 61 -12.91 11.63 -0.15
N ILE A 62 -12.12 12.08 -1.12
CA ILE A 62 -11.72 13.47 -1.26
C ILE A 62 -11.84 13.83 -2.75
N GLY A 63 -12.76 14.73 -3.07
CA GLY A 63 -13.07 15.06 -4.47
C GLY A 63 -13.57 13.84 -5.24
N ASN A 64 -12.92 13.51 -6.36
CA ASN A 64 -13.17 12.33 -7.18
C ASN A 64 -12.21 11.16 -6.86
N HIS A 65 -11.55 11.18 -5.69
CA HIS A 65 -10.64 10.13 -5.26
C HIS A 65 -11.21 9.39 -4.06
N SER A 66 -11.17 8.05 -4.11
CA SER A 66 -11.49 7.17 -2.99
C SER A 66 -10.20 6.50 -2.53
N PHE A 67 -9.72 6.87 -1.34
CA PHE A 67 -8.52 6.32 -0.74
C PHE A 67 -8.91 5.19 0.21
N GLU A 68 -8.62 3.95 -0.18
CA GLU A 68 -8.94 2.73 0.57
C GLU A 68 -7.66 2.19 1.22
N LEU A 69 -7.49 2.45 2.52
CA LEU A 69 -6.39 1.90 3.30
C LEU A 69 -6.71 0.47 3.73
N MET A 70 -5.83 -0.45 3.37
CA MET A 70 -5.91 -1.87 3.74
C MET A 70 -4.82 -2.15 4.76
N ILE A 71 -5.19 -2.30 6.02
CA ILE A 71 -4.22 -2.26 7.13
C ILE A 71 -4.12 -3.62 7.81
N GLU A 72 -2.89 -4.11 7.88
CA GLU A 72 -2.50 -5.24 8.71
C GLU A 72 -1.70 -4.74 9.92
N CYS A 73 -2.17 -5.05 11.13
CA CYS A 73 -1.53 -4.69 12.38
C CYS A 73 -0.60 -5.81 12.88
N LYS A 74 0.58 -5.43 13.35
CA LYS A 74 1.56 -6.35 13.95
C LYS A 74 2.12 -5.77 15.24
N PHE A 75 1.54 -6.18 16.36
CA PHE A 75 2.12 -5.84 17.66
C PHE A 75 3.42 -6.63 17.89
N ARG A 76 4.45 -5.92 18.37
CA ARG A 76 5.75 -6.45 18.81
C ARG A 76 6.20 -5.73 20.07
N ASP A 77 7.03 -6.42 20.85
CA ASP A 77 7.72 -5.79 21.96
C ASP A 77 8.81 -4.81 21.48
N ASP A 78 9.19 -3.88 22.34
CA ASP A 78 10.11 -2.78 22.04
C ASP A 78 11.53 -3.24 21.62
N SER A 79 11.89 -4.50 21.90
CA SER A 79 13.19 -5.07 21.49
C SER A 79 13.20 -5.55 20.04
N THR A 80 12.03 -5.60 19.40
CA THR A 80 11.87 -6.07 18.03
C THR A 80 12.22 -4.98 17.03
N ASN A 81 13.07 -5.32 16.08
CA ASN A 81 13.53 -4.46 15.00
C ASN A 81 13.18 -5.10 13.66
N TRP A 82 12.56 -4.34 12.77
CA TRP A 82 12.41 -4.70 11.36
C TRP A 82 13.47 -3.98 10.55
N LEU A 83 14.39 -4.74 10.00
CA LEU A 83 15.54 -4.22 9.25
C LEU A 83 15.32 -4.44 7.75
N PHE A 84 15.41 -3.37 6.98
CA PHE A 84 15.13 -3.35 5.54
C PHE A 84 16.37 -3.08 4.70
N LEU A 85 16.45 -3.74 3.54
CA LEU A 85 17.44 -3.46 2.51
C LEU A 85 17.08 -2.18 1.75
N PRO A 86 18.06 -1.29 1.53
CA PRO A 86 17.82 -0.04 0.85
C PRO A 86 17.64 -0.23 -0.66
N GLU A 87 16.70 0.50 -1.24
CA GLU A 87 16.53 0.63 -2.70
C GLU A 87 16.48 2.10 -3.11
N LYS A 88 16.52 2.34 -4.43
CA LYS A 88 16.36 3.66 -5.05
C LYS A 88 15.13 3.69 -5.97
N TYR A 89 14.36 4.77 -5.85
CA TYR A 89 13.23 5.02 -6.73
C TYR A 89 13.63 5.03 -8.20
N ASN A 90 12.80 4.44 -9.05
CA ASN A 90 12.98 4.36 -10.50
C ASN A 90 14.29 3.68 -10.96
N ASP A 91 15.04 3.05 -10.06
CA ASP A 91 16.27 2.29 -10.33
C ASP A 91 16.04 0.77 -10.22
N SER A 92 14.88 0.35 -9.68
CA SER A 92 14.52 -1.07 -9.62
C SER A 92 14.02 -1.57 -10.98
N ASP A 93 14.17 -2.88 -11.23
CA ASP A 93 13.68 -3.54 -12.46
C ASP A 93 12.18 -3.30 -12.71
N ARG A 94 11.42 -3.06 -11.65
CA ARG A 94 9.97 -2.77 -11.72
C ARG A 94 9.66 -1.28 -11.83
N GLY A 95 10.65 -0.40 -11.71
CA GLY A 95 10.49 1.04 -11.83
C GLY A 95 9.57 1.62 -10.75
N ILE A 96 9.74 1.20 -9.49
CA ILE A 96 8.89 1.67 -8.39
C ILE A 96 9.07 3.18 -8.20
N GLY A 97 7.95 3.90 -8.31
CA GLY A 97 7.88 5.35 -8.11
C GLY A 97 7.47 5.71 -6.68
N MET A 98 7.62 6.98 -6.33
CA MET A 98 7.28 7.49 -4.99
C MET A 98 5.81 7.29 -4.60
N ASN A 99 4.93 7.23 -5.60
CA ASN A 99 3.48 7.08 -5.42
C ASN A 99 2.97 5.65 -5.67
N SER A 100 3.87 4.68 -5.90
CA SER A 100 3.49 3.29 -6.17
C SER A 100 2.73 2.62 -5.00
N PHE A 101 2.77 3.21 -3.80
CA PHE A 101 1.94 2.75 -2.69
C PHE A 101 0.43 2.99 -2.90
N LEU A 102 0.04 3.86 -3.83
CA LEU A 102 -1.37 4.17 -4.09
C LEU A 102 -2.12 3.01 -4.76
N ASN A 103 -1.40 2.17 -5.52
CA ASN A 103 -1.94 1.10 -6.37
C ASN A 103 -3.23 1.53 -7.10
N THR A 104 -3.18 2.70 -7.72
CA THR A 104 -4.35 3.38 -8.27
C THR A 104 -5.05 2.55 -9.35
N ASN A 105 -6.37 2.48 -9.24
CA ASN A 105 -7.30 1.84 -10.13
C ASN A 105 -8.26 2.87 -10.76
N ASP A 106 -7.96 3.23 -12.01
CA ASP A 106 -8.70 4.14 -12.88
C ASP A 106 -9.06 3.48 -14.22
N PHE A 107 -9.09 2.14 -14.25
CA PHE A 107 -9.20 1.36 -15.49
C PHE A 107 -10.45 1.68 -16.29
N PHE A 108 -11.57 1.86 -15.60
CA PHE A 108 -12.87 2.17 -16.20
C PHE A 108 -13.36 3.55 -15.79
N TYR A 109 -12.45 4.43 -15.36
CA TYR A 109 -12.77 5.82 -15.08
C TYR A 109 -13.14 6.54 -16.38
N LYS A 110 -14.28 7.24 -16.36
CA LYS A 110 -14.93 7.80 -17.56
C LYS A 110 -14.28 9.08 -18.07
N TYR A 111 -13.68 9.87 -17.19
CA TYR A 111 -13.14 11.18 -17.53
C TYR A 111 -11.64 11.09 -17.81
N ASP A 112 -11.18 11.90 -18.77
CA ASP A 112 -9.75 12.09 -19.01
C ASP A 112 -9.15 12.92 -17.86
N TYR A 113 -8.87 12.26 -16.75
CA TYR A 113 -8.10 12.83 -15.66
C TYR A 113 -6.64 12.49 -15.92
N PRO A 114 -5.76 13.45 -16.22
CA PRO A 114 -4.35 13.16 -16.23
C PRO A 114 -3.98 12.83 -14.78
N ASP A 115 -3.64 11.58 -14.51
CA ASP A 115 -3.06 11.21 -13.22
C ASP A 115 -1.60 11.68 -13.22
N PHE A 116 -1.40 13.00 -13.17
CA PHE A 116 -0.08 13.62 -13.17
C PHE A 116 0.73 13.19 -11.93
N PHE A 117 0.06 12.74 -10.87
CA PHE A 117 0.69 12.16 -9.69
C PHE A 117 1.26 10.76 -9.94
N LYS A 118 0.64 9.92 -10.77
CA LYS A 118 1.30 8.68 -11.24
C LYS A 118 2.60 8.96 -12.01
N VAL A 119 2.64 10.07 -12.73
CA VAL A 119 3.80 10.44 -13.56
C VAL A 119 4.89 11.13 -12.74
N LEU A 120 4.57 11.67 -11.55
CA LEU A 120 5.46 12.57 -10.83
C LEU A 120 5.56 12.23 -9.35
N GLY A 121 6.78 11.87 -8.93
CA GLY A 121 7.15 11.72 -7.53
C GLY A 121 7.23 13.07 -6.82
N PHE A 122 6.08 13.70 -6.61
CA PHE A 122 5.98 15.05 -6.06
C PHE A 122 6.41 15.11 -4.59
N LYS A 123 6.33 14.03 -3.82
CA LYS A 123 6.86 14.01 -2.46
C LYS A 123 7.23 12.59 -2.08
N GLU A 124 8.44 12.43 -1.56
CA GLU A 124 8.83 11.17 -0.95
C GLU A 124 8.09 11.01 0.38
N THR A 125 7.04 10.19 0.39
CA THR A 125 6.27 9.87 1.61
C THR A 125 7.06 8.98 2.57
N ALA A 126 7.90 8.09 2.03
CA ALA A 126 8.67 7.11 2.78
C ALA A 126 9.94 6.73 2.00
N LYS A 127 10.95 6.15 2.65
CA LYS A 127 12.14 5.62 1.97
C LYS A 127 11.82 4.29 1.29
N LEU A 128 12.30 4.08 0.06
CA LEU A 128 12.10 2.81 -0.67
C LEU A 128 13.01 1.70 -0.12
N CYS A 129 12.44 0.50 0.01
CA CYS A 129 13.08 -0.72 0.47
C CYS A 129 12.62 -1.91 -0.36
N SER A 130 13.43 -2.97 -0.47
CA SER A 130 13.03 -4.22 -1.14
C SER A 130 12.62 -5.28 -0.13
N LYS A 131 13.59 -5.83 0.61
CA LYS A 131 13.38 -6.94 1.53
C LYS A 131 13.60 -6.52 2.98
N GLY A 132 12.78 -7.04 3.88
CA GLY A 132 12.93 -6.86 5.32
C GLY A 132 13.06 -8.18 6.07
N ILE A 133 13.67 -8.12 7.25
CA ILE A 133 13.66 -9.20 8.24
C ILE A 133 13.29 -8.66 9.63
N GLU A 134 12.63 -9.48 10.43
CA GLU A 134 12.43 -9.21 11.85
C GLU A 134 13.61 -9.77 12.64
N ILE A 135 14.15 -8.98 13.57
CA ILE A 135 15.21 -9.36 14.50
C ILE A 135 14.78 -8.97 15.92
N ASN A 136 14.93 -9.87 16.87
CA ASN A 136 14.70 -9.61 18.29
C ASN A 136 15.77 -10.30 19.14
N SER A 137 15.64 -10.23 20.46
CA SER A 137 16.60 -10.86 21.40
C SER A 137 16.72 -12.39 21.25
N THR A 138 15.72 -13.04 20.67
CA THR A 138 15.64 -14.51 20.53
C THR A 138 16.11 -15.01 19.17
N GLY A 139 16.32 -14.13 18.20
CA GLY A 139 16.80 -14.49 16.87
C GLY A 139 16.19 -13.63 15.76
N GLN A 140 16.07 -14.24 14.58
CA GLN A 140 15.49 -13.59 13.40
C GLN A 140 14.26 -14.34 12.89
N ASN A 141 13.33 -13.60 12.28
CA ASN A 141 12.20 -14.14 11.57
C ASN A 141 12.08 -13.49 10.17
N PRO A 142 12.45 -14.19 9.09
CA PRO A 142 12.35 -13.64 7.74
C PRO A 142 10.93 -13.67 7.16
N LYS A 143 9.96 -14.31 7.83
CA LYS A 143 8.62 -14.57 7.26
C LYS A 143 7.57 -13.53 7.62
N THR A 144 7.66 -12.90 8.79
CA THR A 144 6.61 -12.01 9.30
C THR A 144 6.20 -10.92 8.31
N ILE A 145 7.19 -10.17 7.80
CA ILE A 145 6.93 -9.07 6.87
C ILE A 145 6.35 -9.62 5.56
N THR A 146 6.95 -10.69 5.03
CA THR A 146 6.50 -11.34 3.79
C THR A 146 5.07 -11.87 3.89
N GLN A 147 4.68 -12.42 5.05
CA GLN A 147 3.32 -12.91 5.29
C GLN A 147 2.30 -11.77 5.31
N ALA A 148 2.58 -10.68 6.01
CA ALA A 148 1.71 -9.51 6.04
C ALA A 148 1.56 -8.87 4.65
N VAL A 149 2.68 -8.73 3.91
CA VAL A 149 2.65 -8.28 2.51
C VAL A 149 1.79 -9.21 1.66
N SER A 150 1.96 -10.53 1.79
CA SER A 150 1.21 -11.53 1.03
C SER A 150 -0.30 -11.40 1.26
N GLN A 151 -0.73 -11.31 2.53
CA GLN A 151 -2.12 -11.16 2.95
C GLN A 151 -2.78 -9.94 2.29
N LEU A 152 -2.17 -8.76 2.44
CA LEU A 152 -2.62 -7.53 1.79
C LEU A 152 -2.62 -7.65 0.25
N SER A 153 -1.61 -8.31 -0.32
CA SER A 153 -1.47 -8.44 -1.77
C SER A 153 -2.58 -9.28 -2.40
N PHE A 154 -3.00 -10.36 -1.74
CA PHE A 154 -4.13 -11.17 -2.23
C PHE A 154 -5.44 -10.39 -2.13
N ALA A 155 -5.67 -9.71 -1.02
CA ALA A 155 -6.89 -8.93 -0.80
C ALA A 155 -7.03 -7.76 -1.78
N LEU A 156 -5.90 -7.18 -2.23
CA LEU A 156 -5.90 -6.02 -3.13
C LEU A 156 -6.58 -6.35 -4.46
N ILE A 157 -6.45 -7.58 -4.96
CA ILE A 157 -7.12 -8.01 -6.18
C ILE A 157 -8.65 -7.98 -6.04
N GLU A 158 -9.17 -8.40 -4.89
CA GLU A 158 -10.61 -8.37 -4.62
C GLU A 158 -11.10 -6.90 -4.55
N LYS A 159 -10.32 -6.02 -3.92
CA LYS A 159 -10.59 -4.57 -3.90
C LYS A 159 -10.56 -3.96 -5.30
N ALA A 160 -9.57 -4.30 -6.12
CA ALA A 160 -9.46 -3.82 -7.49
C ALA A 160 -10.65 -4.27 -8.36
N ILE A 161 -11.10 -5.52 -8.22
CA ILE A 161 -12.29 -6.03 -8.91
C ILE A 161 -13.56 -5.33 -8.40
N SER A 162 -13.66 -5.05 -7.10
CA SER A 162 -14.77 -4.28 -6.53
C SER A 162 -14.81 -2.87 -7.13
N ALA A 163 -13.67 -2.18 -7.20
CA ALA A 163 -13.53 -0.88 -7.84
C ALA A 163 -13.89 -0.93 -9.33
N PHE A 164 -13.49 -1.97 -10.07
CA PHE A 164 -13.92 -2.14 -11.47
C PHE A 164 -15.44 -2.23 -11.61
N LYS A 165 -16.10 -3.00 -10.74
CA LYS A 165 -17.57 -3.09 -10.73
C LYS A 165 -18.19 -1.72 -10.49
N LYS A 166 -17.74 -1.01 -9.45
CA LYS A 166 -18.23 0.35 -9.13
C LYS A 166 -18.02 1.30 -10.32
N GLN A 167 -16.85 1.29 -10.96
CA GLN A 167 -16.57 2.13 -12.14
C GLN A 167 -17.38 1.75 -13.38
N ILE A 168 -17.77 0.48 -13.55
CA ILE A 168 -18.57 0.03 -14.70
C ILE A 168 -20.07 0.24 -14.46
N GLU A 169 -20.53 0.01 -13.23
CA GLU A 169 -21.94 -0.05 -12.85
C GLU A 169 -22.44 1.28 -12.24
N HIS A 170 -21.58 2.29 -12.07
CA HIS A 170 -21.95 3.58 -11.50
C HIS A 170 -23.20 4.17 -12.16
N SER A 171 -24.10 4.71 -11.34
CA SER A 171 -25.11 5.66 -11.82
C SER A 171 -24.54 7.07 -11.80
N GLU A 172 -25.17 8.01 -12.51
CA GLU A 172 -24.77 9.44 -12.47
C GLU A 172 -24.89 10.05 -11.06
N LEU A 173 -25.56 9.38 -10.13
CA LEU A 173 -25.80 9.84 -8.76
C LEU A 173 -24.73 9.37 -7.76
N ASP A 174 -23.99 8.29 -8.05
CA ASP A 174 -23.09 7.64 -7.08
C ASP A 174 -21.67 8.25 -7.05
N GLY A 175 -21.44 9.32 -7.82
CA GLY A 175 -20.11 9.88 -8.03
C GLY A 175 -19.22 8.97 -8.90
N HIS A 176 -18.20 9.56 -9.53
CA HIS A 176 -17.20 8.80 -10.27
C HIS A 176 -15.88 8.92 -9.54
N PHE A 177 -15.41 7.81 -8.99
CA PHE A 177 -14.16 7.77 -8.23
C PHE A 177 -13.03 7.07 -8.97
N ILE A 178 -11.84 7.65 -8.81
CA ILE A 178 -10.56 6.96 -8.96
C ILE A 178 -10.29 6.27 -7.63
N TYR A 179 -10.06 4.97 -7.65
CA TYR A 179 -9.80 4.20 -6.43
C TYR A 179 -8.30 4.06 -6.20
N HIS A 180 -7.83 4.34 -4.99
CA HIS A 180 -6.45 4.13 -4.57
C HIS A 180 -6.46 3.08 -3.45
N HIS A 181 -5.93 1.89 -3.73
CA HIS A 181 -5.85 0.81 -2.75
C HIS A 181 -4.47 0.86 -2.08
N ILE A 182 -4.41 1.28 -0.83
CA ILE A 182 -3.15 1.58 -0.13
C ILE A 182 -2.90 0.48 0.92
N PRO A 183 -2.15 -0.58 0.59
CA PRO A 183 -1.78 -1.62 1.54
C PRO A 183 -0.75 -1.08 2.53
N ILE A 184 -1.04 -1.23 3.82
CA ILE A 184 -0.25 -0.71 4.93
C ILE A 184 -0.05 -1.82 5.96
N ILE A 185 1.18 -1.96 6.44
CA ILE A 185 1.47 -2.70 7.67
C ILE A 185 1.73 -1.69 8.78
N VAL A 186 0.96 -1.74 9.86
CA VAL A 186 1.21 -0.94 11.06
C VAL A 186 1.85 -1.84 12.11
N THR A 187 2.98 -1.42 12.67
CA THR A 187 3.73 -2.23 13.64
C THR A 187 4.33 -1.41 14.76
N THR A 188 4.39 -1.96 15.96
CA THR A 188 5.13 -1.34 17.08
C THR A 188 6.62 -1.68 17.04
N ALA A 189 7.07 -2.57 16.15
CA ALA A 189 8.50 -2.83 15.94
C ALA A 189 9.22 -1.56 15.48
N ASN A 190 10.48 -1.41 15.88
CA ASN A 190 11.33 -0.35 15.36
C ASN A 190 11.61 -0.61 13.88
N LEU A 191 11.44 0.39 13.01
CA LEU A 191 11.79 0.25 11.60
C LEU A 191 13.20 0.81 11.38
N TYR A 192 14.06 0.01 10.77
CA TYR A 192 15.41 0.39 10.39
C TYR A 192 15.64 0.11 8.92
N ARG A 193 16.23 1.05 8.20
CA ARG A 193 16.72 0.84 6.84
C ARG A 193 18.24 0.82 6.87
N LEU A 194 18.87 -0.21 6.31
CA LEU A 194 20.33 -0.21 6.20
C LEU A 194 20.79 1.02 5.41
N LYS A 195 21.93 1.59 5.83
CA LYS A 195 22.59 2.66 5.07
C LYS A 195 23.01 2.12 3.71
N ASN A 196 23.05 2.99 2.70
CA ASN A 196 23.59 2.61 1.41
C ASN A 196 25.06 2.20 1.55
N ASP A 197 25.51 1.26 0.71
CA ASP A 197 26.92 0.85 0.59
C ASP A 197 27.54 0.21 1.85
N ILE A 198 26.72 -0.35 2.74
CA ILE A 198 27.19 -1.13 3.90
C ILE A 198 27.75 -2.49 3.48
N SER A 199 28.90 -2.86 4.01
CA SER A 199 29.50 -4.18 3.82
C SER A 199 29.23 -5.14 4.99
N ILE A 200 29.45 -6.44 4.75
CA ILE A 200 29.42 -7.46 5.81
C ILE A 200 30.44 -7.15 6.92
N SER A 201 31.60 -6.58 6.57
CA SER A 201 32.63 -6.21 7.53
C SER A 201 32.15 -5.09 8.46
N ASP A 202 31.45 -4.09 7.91
CA ASP A 202 30.88 -3.00 8.70
C ASP A 202 29.89 -3.55 9.74
N ILE A 203 28.99 -4.45 9.31
CA ILE A 203 28.02 -5.12 10.20
C ILE A 203 28.74 -5.91 11.30
N ARG A 204 29.77 -6.69 10.95
CA ARG A 204 30.55 -7.49 11.93
C ARG A 204 31.30 -6.64 12.94
N SER A 205 31.77 -5.46 12.52
CA SER A 205 32.48 -4.53 13.38
C SER A 205 31.56 -3.63 14.21
N SER A 206 30.28 -3.55 13.82
CA SER A 206 29.32 -2.68 14.50
C SER A 206 28.95 -3.21 15.88
N THR A 207 28.79 -2.29 16.83
CA THR A 207 28.31 -2.60 18.18
C THR A 207 26.85 -2.24 18.38
N ASP A 208 26.25 -1.53 17.42
CA ASP A 208 24.89 -1.02 17.48
C ASP A 208 24.30 -0.96 16.05
N ILE A 209 23.03 -1.29 15.91
CA ILE A 209 22.28 -1.23 14.64
C ILE A 209 22.32 0.16 14.01
N ILE A 210 22.35 1.23 14.82
CA ILE A 210 22.36 2.63 14.34
C ILE A 210 23.67 2.98 13.60
N GLN A 211 24.74 2.21 13.82
CA GLN A 211 25.99 2.39 13.08
C GLN A 211 25.82 1.99 11.61
N VAL A 212 24.97 0.99 11.33
CA VAL A 212 24.77 0.42 9.97
C VAL A 212 23.40 0.69 9.37
N ALA A 213 22.47 1.25 10.14
CA ALA A 213 21.11 1.53 9.71
C ALA A 213 20.60 2.88 10.22
N GLU A 214 19.58 3.40 9.56
CA GLU A 214 18.83 4.60 9.93
C GLU A 214 17.45 4.20 10.43
N LYS A 215 17.01 4.80 11.54
CA LYS A 215 15.68 4.54 12.10
C LYS A 215 14.65 5.32 11.29
N GLU A 216 13.62 4.63 10.82
CA GLU A 216 12.57 5.18 9.98
C GLU A 216 11.23 5.22 10.71
N LYS A 217 10.40 6.21 10.38
CA LYS A 217 9.00 6.26 10.82
C LYS A 217 8.10 5.46 9.88
N MET A 218 8.45 5.46 8.60
CA MET A 218 7.71 4.84 7.52
C MET A 218 8.69 4.41 6.42
N VAL A 219 8.46 3.23 5.85
CA VAL A 219 9.16 2.76 4.64
C VAL A 219 8.14 2.34 3.58
N LEU A 220 8.52 2.50 2.31
CA LEU A 220 7.80 1.92 1.19
C LEU A 220 8.52 0.64 0.77
N MET A 221 7.84 -0.49 0.86
CA MET A 221 8.39 -1.78 0.46
C MET A 221 7.93 -2.12 -0.96
N GLU A 222 8.89 -2.46 -1.83
CA GLU A 222 8.63 -3.14 -3.09
C GLU A 222 8.31 -4.62 -2.79
N PRO A 223 7.05 -5.06 -2.98
CA PRO A 223 6.66 -6.42 -2.63
C PRO A 223 7.29 -7.40 -3.63
N PRO A 224 7.81 -8.56 -3.18
CA PRO A 224 8.35 -9.56 -4.08
C PRO A 224 7.28 -10.07 -5.04
N LEU A 225 7.69 -10.46 -6.25
CA LEU A 225 6.82 -11.19 -7.17
C LEU A 225 6.54 -12.59 -6.61
N SER A 226 5.28 -13.00 -6.67
CA SER A 226 4.83 -14.31 -6.21
C SER A 226 4.01 -14.98 -7.31
N VAL A 227 4.41 -16.20 -7.69
CA VAL A 227 3.71 -17.01 -8.71
C VAL A 227 2.28 -17.30 -8.26
N ALA A 228 2.10 -17.78 -7.03
CA ALA A 228 0.78 -18.09 -6.48
C ALA A 228 -0.13 -16.85 -6.43
N ARG A 229 0.41 -15.67 -6.08
CA ARG A 229 -0.34 -14.40 -6.13
C ARG A 229 -0.77 -14.08 -7.54
N ARG A 230 0.16 -14.16 -8.50
CA ARG A 230 -0.10 -13.84 -9.90
C ARG A 230 -1.16 -14.78 -10.49
N GLU A 231 -1.09 -16.06 -10.21
CA GLU A 231 -2.07 -17.06 -10.65
C GLU A 231 -3.45 -16.77 -10.09
N TYR A 232 -3.55 -16.49 -8.77
CA TYR A 232 -4.80 -16.08 -8.14
C TYR A 232 -5.37 -14.81 -8.78
N ALA A 233 -4.53 -13.79 -9.01
CA ALA A 233 -4.96 -12.54 -9.62
C ALA A 233 -5.49 -12.76 -11.04
N LEU A 234 -4.77 -13.53 -11.87
CA LEU A 234 -5.18 -13.86 -13.22
C LEU A 234 -6.49 -14.66 -13.24
N GLN A 235 -6.66 -15.61 -12.31
CA GLN A 235 -7.91 -16.35 -12.17
C GLN A 235 -9.09 -15.42 -11.89
N LYS A 236 -8.98 -14.57 -10.86
CA LYS A 236 -10.04 -13.64 -10.46
C LYS A 236 -10.38 -12.63 -11.55
N LEU A 237 -9.37 -12.09 -12.23
CA LEU A 237 -9.57 -11.17 -13.34
C LEU A 237 -10.16 -11.85 -14.59
N ALA A 238 -9.86 -13.13 -14.83
CA ALA A 238 -10.48 -13.92 -15.89
C ALA A 238 -11.95 -14.24 -15.58
N GLU A 239 -12.29 -14.52 -14.32
CA GLU A 239 -13.69 -14.66 -13.87
C GLU A 239 -14.47 -13.36 -14.09
N PHE A 240 -13.86 -12.22 -13.77
CA PHE A 240 -14.43 -10.90 -14.05
C PHE A 240 -14.62 -10.65 -15.57
N GLU A 241 -13.62 -10.97 -16.38
CA GLU A 241 -13.67 -10.87 -17.85
C GLU A 241 -14.81 -11.71 -18.44
N LYS A 242 -15.02 -12.94 -17.94
CA LYS A 242 -16.13 -13.80 -18.36
C LYS A 242 -17.49 -13.16 -18.09
N LYS A 243 -17.65 -12.49 -16.93
CA LYS A 243 -18.91 -11.82 -16.55
C LYS A 243 -19.24 -10.64 -17.46
N PHE A 244 -18.24 -9.82 -17.82
CA PHE A 244 -18.46 -8.58 -18.57
C PHE A 244 -18.19 -8.68 -20.07
N SER A 245 -17.52 -9.74 -20.54
CA SER A 245 -16.90 -9.89 -21.87
C SER A 245 -15.73 -8.94 -22.12
N ARG A 246 -14.67 -9.45 -22.77
CA ARG A 246 -13.49 -8.67 -23.14
C ARG A 246 -13.83 -7.46 -24.00
N ASP A 247 -14.73 -7.61 -24.97
CA ASP A 247 -15.12 -6.51 -25.86
C ASP A 247 -15.79 -5.36 -25.12
N LYS A 248 -16.66 -5.66 -24.15
CA LYS A 248 -17.26 -4.61 -23.31
C LYS A 248 -16.21 -3.91 -22.47
N LEU A 249 -15.31 -4.66 -21.82
CA LEU A 249 -14.23 -4.10 -21.01
C LEU A 249 -13.33 -3.19 -21.85
N ASN A 250 -12.91 -3.65 -23.03
CA ASN A 250 -12.15 -2.86 -23.98
C ASN A 250 -12.88 -1.59 -24.41
N ARG A 251 -14.20 -1.63 -24.64
CA ARG A 251 -14.96 -0.40 -24.95
C ARG A 251 -14.99 0.57 -23.78
N MET A 252 -15.22 0.09 -22.57
CA MET A 252 -15.38 0.91 -21.35
C MET A 252 -14.07 1.43 -20.77
N MET A 253 -12.94 0.81 -21.09
CA MET A 253 -11.65 1.17 -20.53
C MET A 253 -11.28 2.63 -20.84
N ASN A 254 -10.64 3.28 -19.86
CA ASN A 254 -10.19 4.66 -19.92
C ASN A 254 -9.36 4.90 -21.20
N SER A 255 -9.65 6.01 -21.88
CA SER A 255 -9.03 6.37 -23.17
C SER A 255 -7.50 6.47 -23.07
N GLN A 256 -6.99 6.94 -21.92
CA GLN A 256 -5.56 7.12 -21.68
C GLN A 256 -4.83 5.78 -21.59
N LEU A 257 -5.49 4.75 -21.08
CA LEU A 257 -4.95 3.40 -20.96
C LEU A 257 -4.92 2.66 -22.30
N LYS A 258 -5.74 3.07 -23.27
CA LYS A 258 -5.76 2.51 -24.64
C LYS A 258 -4.61 2.99 -25.53
N LYS A 259 -3.84 4.00 -25.07
CA LYS A 259 -2.69 4.51 -25.82
C LYS A 259 -1.71 3.37 -26.10
N ASN A 260 -1.04 3.44 -27.27
CA ASN A 260 -0.11 2.42 -27.74
C ASN A 260 -0.74 1.01 -27.91
N SER A 261 -2.03 0.96 -28.28
CA SER A 261 -2.77 -0.28 -28.55
C SER A 261 -2.83 -1.26 -27.36
N ARG A 262 -2.74 -0.74 -26.14
CA ARG A 262 -2.86 -1.53 -24.91
C ARG A 262 -4.34 -1.82 -24.65
N ASP A 263 -4.69 -3.09 -24.58
CA ASP A 263 -6.05 -3.55 -24.34
C ASP A 263 -6.23 -4.03 -22.88
N TYR A 264 -7.43 -4.51 -22.54
CA TYR A 264 -7.71 -5.06 -21.21
C TYR A 264 -6.78 -6.23 -20.87
N GLU A 265 -6.38 -7.07 -21.83
CA GLU A 265 -5.47 -8.20 -21.58
C GLU A 265 -4.07 -7.72 -21.18
N PHE A 266 -3.55 -6.67 -21.82
CA PHE A 266 -2.31 -6.03 -21.41
C PHE A 266 -2.38 -5.57 -19.94
N HIS A 267 -3.41 -4.81 -19.59
CA HIS A 267 -3.50 -4.24 -18.24
C HIS A 267 -3.87 -5.27 -17.17
N ARG A 268 -4.65 -6.31 -17.53
CA ARG A 268 -4.89 -7.50 -16.69
C ARG A 268 -3.58 -8.16 -16.28
N ASN A 269 -2.66 -8.33 -17.23
CA ASN A 269 -1.36 -8.93 -16.96
C ASN A 269 -0.47 -8.06 -16.06
N HIS A 270 -0.57 -6.73 -16.18
CA HIS A 270 0.11 -5.77 -15.30
C HIS A 270 -0.47 -5.81 -13.88
N LEU A 271 -1.79 -5.74 -13.75
CA LEU A 271 -2.50 -5.78 -12.48
C LEU A 271 -2.24 -7.08 -11.70
N ALA A 272 -2.03 -8.20 -12.39
CA ALA A 272 -1.68 -9.46 -11.74
C ALA A 272 -0.33 -9.43 -10.98
N ASN A 273 0.50 -8.41 -11.18
CA ASN A 273 1.74 -8.21 -10.43
C ASN A 273 1.58 -7.31 -9.19
N TYR A 274 0.41 -6.68 -8.99
CA TYR A 274 0.16 -5.79 -7.85
C TYR A 274 0.28 -6.54 -6.51
N PRO A 275 0.55 -5.83 -5.40
CA PRO A 275 0.79 -4.40 -5.31
C PRO A 275 2.10 -3.96 -5.99
N GLU A 276 2.14 -2.70 -6.40
CA GLU A 276 3.38 -2.01 -6.78
C GLU A 276 4.18 -1.62 -5.53
N GLY A 277 3.51 -1.14 -4.47
CA GLY A 277 4.14 -0.79 -3.21
C GLY A 277 3.26 -1.06 -2.00
N VAL A 278 3.89 -1.39 -0.87
CA VAL A 278 3.27 -1.57 0.45
C VAL A 278 3.95 -0.65 1.46
N LEU A 279 3.17 0.18 2.16
CA LEU A 279 3.73 1.01 3.23
C LEU A 279 3.90 0.18 4.50
N VAL A 280 4.97 0.45 5.24
CA VAL A 280 5.15 -0.05 6.61
C VAL A 280 5.30 1.16 7.51
N ILE A 281 4.41 1.31 8.48
CA ILE A 281 4.32 2.47 9.36
C ILE A 281 4.61 2.02 10.80
N HIS A 282 5.56 2.69 11.45
CA HIS A 282 5.79 2.50 12.87
C HIS A 282 4.65 3.15 13.65
N HIS A 283 4.04 2.40 14.56
CA HIS A 283 3.06 2.92 15.48
C HIS A 283 3.73 3.72 16.60
N SER A 284 3.54 5.05 16.61
CA SER A 284 3.92 5.92 17.72
C SER A 284 2.71 6.32 18.54
N SER A 285 2.88 6.57 19.83
CA SER A 285 1.80 6.95 20.75
C SER A 285 1.20 8.33 20.48
N ASP A 286 1.92 9.20 19.76
CA ASP A 286 1.39 10.47 19.25
C ASP A 286 0.67 10.30 17.89
N HIS A 287 0.81 9.13 17.27
CA HIS A 287 0.29 8.75 15.97
C HIS A 287 0.65 9.70 14.82
N ASN A 288 1.70 10.52 14.98
CA ASN A 288 2.12 11.50 13.97
C ASN A 288 2.74 10.84 12.74
N ASN A 289 3.04 9.53 12.81
CA ASN A 289 3.62 8.80 11.69
C ASN A 289 2.66 8.59 10.50
N PHE A 290 1.35 8.85 10.66
CA PHE A 290 0.40 8.90 9.54
C PHE A 290 0.38 10.25 8.80
N GLU A 291 0.89 11.33 9.40
CA GLU A 291 0.81 12.67 8.82
C GLU A 291 1.42 12.77 7.42
N PRO A 292 2.60 12.19 7.13
CA PRO A 292 3.17 12.26 5.78
C PRO A 292 2.26 11.61 4.71
N LEU A 293 1.57 10.53 5.06
CA LEU A 293 0.60 9.89 4.18
C LEU A 293 -0.57 10.82 3.93
N LEU A 294 -1.20 11.37 4.98
CA LEU A 294 -2.34 12.27 4.86
C LEU A 294 -2.02 13.51 4.04
N GLU A 295 -0.87 14.14 4.30
CA GLU A 295 -0.39 15.28 3.51
C GLU A 295 -0.27 14.90 2.03
N THR A 296 0.18 13.68 1.73
CA THR A 296 0.29 13.19 0.36
C THR A 296 -1.09 12.99 -0.27
N LEU A 297 -2.07 12.44 0.47
CA LEU A 297 -3.44 12.25 -0.05
C LEU A 297 -4.15 13.59 -0.32
N GLU A 298 -3.99 14.56 0.60
CA GLU A 298 -4.53 15.91 0.42
C GLU A 298 -3.86 16.63 -0.75
N GLU A 299 -2.54 16.47 -0.93
CA GLU A 299 -1.80 17.03 -2.07
C GLU A 299 -2.27 16.44 -3.42
N ILE A 300 -2.68 15.17 -3.45
CA ILE A 300 -3.28 14.52 -4.63
C ILE A 300 -4.62 15.18 -4.98
N ASN A 301 -5.49 15.38 -4.00
CA ASN A 301 -6.80 15.96 -4.28
C ASN A 301 -6.73 17.48 -4.56
N ARG A 302 -5.93 18.21 -3.78
CA ARG A 302 -5.82 19.67 -3.83
C ARG A 302 -4.35 20.08 -3.74
N PRO A 303 -3.60 19.99 -4.86
CA PRO A 303 -2.19 20.32 -4.86
C PRO A 303 -1.97 21.78 -4.46
N LYS A 304 -0.96 22.01 -3.64
CA LYS A 304 -0.51 23.35 -3.24
C LYS A 304 0.06 24.06 -4.46
N LYS A 305 -0.01 25.39 -4.43
CA LYS A 305 0.55 26.25 -5.47
C LYS A 305 2.02 25.93 -5.77
N GLU A 306 2.83 25.71 -4.74
CA GLU A 306 4.24 25.35 -4.85
C GLU A 306 4.45 24.03 -5.61
N THR A 307 3.59 23.04 -5.36
CA THR A 307 3.60 21.78 -6.11
C THR A 307 3.29 22.05 -7.57
N ILE A 308 2.21 22.78 -7.88
CA ILE A 308 1.82 23.11 -9.25
C ILE A 308 2.95 23.85 -9.99
N GLU A 309 3.57 24.84 -9.35
CA GLU A 309 4.69 25.61 -9.93
C GLU A 309 5.90 24.72 -10.23
N ARG A 310 6.22 23.77 -9.33
CA ARG A 310 7.26 22.78 -9.58
C ARG A 310 6.90 21.86 -10.75
N LEU A 311 5.67 21.37 -10.82
CA LEU A 311 5.24 20.52 -11.94
C LEU A 311 5.34 21.30 -13.26
N ASP A 312 4.85 22.54 -13.31
CA ASP A 312 4.95 23.38 -14.51
C ASP A 312 6.42 23.59 -14.95
N LYS A 313 7.35 23.72 -13.98
CA LYS A 313 8.79 23.81 -14.23
C LYS A 313 9.37 22.50 -14.78
N GLU A 314 9.01 21.36 -14.20
CA GLU A 314 9.50 20.04 -14.63
C GLU A 314 9.02 19.68 -16.04
N PHE A 315 7.76 19.98 -16.38
CA PHE A 315 7.19 19.70 -17.72
C PHE A 315 7.51 20.76 -18.75
N LYS A 316 8.06 21.91 -18.33
CA LYS A 316 8.27 23.08 -19.19
C LYS A 316 6.98 23.53 -19.90
N THR A 317 5.82 23.21 -19.34
CA THR A 317 4.50 23.60 -19.85
C THR A 317 3.48 23.57 -18.72
N LYS A 318 2.44 24.41 -18.83
CA LYS A 318 1.32 24.40 -17.90
C LYS A 318 0.48 23.15 -18.13
N ILE A 319 0.32 22.32 -17.10
CA ILE A 319 -0.61 21.18 -17.16
C ILE A 319 -2.05 21.73 -17.13
N PRO A 320 -2.88 21.55 -18.18
CA PRO A 320 -4.21 22.18 -18.25
C PRO A 320 -5.16 21.70 -17.14
N ALA A 321 -5.06 20.44 -16.72
CA ALA A 321 -5.87 19.90 -15.64
C ALA A 321 -5.61 20.55 -14.27
N LEU A 322 -4.44 21.20 -14.11
CA LEU A 322 -4.12 21.95 -12.89
C LEU A 322 -4.67 23.38 -12.88
N ASN A 323 -5.29 23.86 -13.96
CA ASN A 323 -5.78 25.24 -14.05
C ASN A 323 -6.79 25.60 -12.97
N ALA A 324 -7.60 24.64 -12.50
CA ALA A 324 -8.58 24.87 -11.44
C ALA A 324 -7.94 25.09 -10.05
N PHE A 325 -6.65 24.76 -9.89
CA PHE A 325 -5.91 24.84 -8.63
C PHE A 325 -4.85 25.96 -8.63
N ARG A 326 -4.67 26.65 -9.77
CA ARG A 326 -3.82 27.85 -9.90
C ARG A 326 -4.60 29.09 -9.45
#